data_AF-A0A7J5VQB3-F1
#
_entry.id   AF-A0A7J5VQB3-F1
#
_cell.length_a   1.000
_cell.length_b   1.000
_cell.length_c   1.000
_cell.angle_alpha   90.00
_cell.angle_beta   90.00
_cell.angle_gamma   90.00
#
_symmetry.space_group_name_H-M   'P 1'
#
loop_
_entity.id
_entity.type
_entity.pdbx_description
1 polymer ?
#
loop_
_entity_poly.entity_id
_entity_poly.type
_entity_poly.pdbx_seq_one_letter_code
_entity_poly.pdbx_strand_id
1 'polypeptide(L)'
;MGVDALVKKVLKDVGIREERYTLQWASAAEAPRFVQLITRFTEQIKELGPIGQAEGLSKEELTARIHKALAAVSDQKVRIAFGSATKAVRKDAIWTNEHISEIVNEKMEKSLATALG
;
A
#
# COMPACT_ATOMS: atom_id res chain seq x y z
N MET A 1 1.73 5.70 8.00
CA MET A 1 2.24 4.52 8.73
C MET A 1 1.31 3.32 8.57
N GLY A 2 0.18 3.20 9.27
CA GLY A 2 -0.70 2.02 9.11
C GLY A 2 -1.36 1.89 7.73
N VAL A 3 -1.82 3.00 7.14
CA VAL A 3 -2.42 3.00 5.79
C VAL A 3 -1.36 2.70 4.71
N ASP A 4 -0.13 3.17 4.91
CA ASP A 4 0.99 2.88 3.99
C ASP A 4 1.25 1.37 3.91
N ALA A 5 1.33 0.69 5.06
CA ALA A 5 1.46 -0.76 5.12
C ALA A 5 0.28 -1.49 4.45
N LEU A 6 -0.95 -1.03 4.67
CA LEU A 6 -2.13 -1.63 4.05
C LEU A 6 -2.12 -1.50 2.52
N VAL A 7 -1.81 -0.30 1.99
CA VAL A 7 -1.77 -0.07 0.54
C VAL A 7 -0.69 -0.93 -0.11
N LYS A 8 0.52 -0.95 0.46
CA LYS A 8 1.61 -1.79 -0.05
C LYS A 8 1.25 -3.27 -0.04
N LYS A 9 0.67 -3.76 1.06
CA LYS A 9 0.17 -5.14 1.14
C LYS A 9 -0.86 -5.44 0.06
N VAL A 10 -1.87 -4.59 -0.12
CA VAL A 10 -2.93 -4.82 -1.11
C VAL A 10 -2.37 -4.82 -2.53
N LEU A 11 -1.48 -3.89 -2.88
CA LEU A 11 -0.82 -3.87 -4.19
C LEU A 11 -0.05 -5.17 -4.44
N LYS A 12 0.74 -5.61 -3.45
CA LYS A 12 1.48 -6.87 -3.51
C LYS A 12 0.55 -8.08 -3.66
N ASP A 13 -0.53 -8.14 -2.89
CA ASP A 13 -1.50 -9.24 -2.92
C ASP A 13 -2.23 -9.34 -4.27
N VAL A 14 -2.42 -8.22 -5.01
CA VAL A 14 -2.97 -8.23 -6.38
C VAL A 14 -1.91 -8.29 -7.48
N GLY A 15 -0.63 -8.44 -7.11
CA GLY A 15 0.49 -8.57 -8.04
C GLY A 15 0.83 -7.29 -8.79
N ILE A 16 0.57 -6.13 -8.19
CA ILE A 16 1.08 -4.83 -8.64
C ILE A 16 2.31 -4.50 -7.80
N ARG A 17 3.38 -4.00 -8.43
CA ARG A 17 4.59 -3.62 -7.71
C ARG A 17 4.31 -2.52 -6.69
N GLU A 18 4.60 -2.79 -5.42
CA GLU A 18 4.35 -1.87 -4.31
C GLU A 18 5.15 -0.56 -4.44
N GLU A 19 6.26 -0.61 -5.19
CA GLU A 19 7.10 0.53 -5.55
C GLU A 19 6.38 1.57 -6.42
N ARG A 20 5.21 1.23 -6.98
CA ARG A 20 4.35 2.21 -7.67
C ARG A 20 3.62 3.16 -6.73
N TYR A 21 3.74 2.93 -5.42
CA TYR A 21 3.20 3.77 -4.37
C TYR A 21 4.29 4.17 -3.37
N THR A 22 4.26 5.43 -2.92
CA THR A 22 5.10 5.90 -1.83
C THR A 22 4.36 6.93 -1.01
N LEU A 23 4.57 6.91 0.31
CA LEU A 23 4.09 7.94 1.23
C LEU A 23 5.29 8.56 1.93
N GLN A 24 5.53 9.84 1.67
CA GLN A 24 6.67 10.57 2.20
C GLN A 24 6.22 11.90 2.79
N TRP A 25 6.93 12.35 3.82
CA TRP A 25 6.68 13.61 4.50
C TRP A 25 7.72 14.65 4.11
N ALA A 26 7.25 15.85 3.79
CA ALA A 26 8.04 17.06 3.64
C ALA A 26 7.20 18.25 4.12
N SER A 27 7.77 19.08 4.97
CA SER A 27 7.15 20.33 5.41
C SER A 27 7.34 21.45 4.38
N ALA A 28 6.59 22.55 4.53
CA ALA A 28 6.71 23.72 3.66
C ALA A 28 8.11 24.37 3.68
N ALA A 29 8.89 24.17 4.75
CA ALA A 29 10.25 24.67 4.88
C ALA A 29 11.30 23.77 4.19
N GLU A 30 10.94 22.57 3.76
CA GLU A 30 11.86 21.56 3.23
C GLU A 30 11.79 21.46 1.69
N ALA A 31 11.80 22.59 0.99
CA ALA A 31 11.72 22.61 -0.47
C ALA A 31 12.76 21.69 -1.16
N PRO A 32 14.05 21.66 -0.76
CA PRO A 32 15.02 20.74 -1.35
C PRO A 32 14.67 19.26 -1.16
N ARG A 33 14.11 18.88 0.01
CA ARG A 33 13.67 17.50 0.30
C ARG A 33 12.51 17.12 -0.60
N PHE A 34 11.52 18.01 -0.75
CA PHE A 34 10.37 17.76 -1.62
C PHE A 34 10.81 17.48 -3.06
N VAL A 35 11.69 18.33 -3.61
CA VAL A 35 12.25 18.13 -4.96
C VAL A 35 12.93 16.77 -5.06
N GLN A 36 13.80 16.41 -4.12
CA GLN A 36 14.48 15.11 -4.11
C GLN A 36 13.51 13.92 -4.07
N LEU A 37 12.47 13.98 -3.24
CA LEU A 37 11.48 12.91 -3.11
C LEU A 37 10.71 12.70 -4.41
N ILE A 38 10.24 13.78 -5.04
CA ILE A 38 9.50 13.71 -6.30
C ILE A 38 10.41 13.24 -7.45
N THR A 39 11.64 13.74 -7.54
CA THR A 39 12.61 13.31 -8.55
C THR A 39 12.88 11.81 -8.46
N ARG A 40 13.24 11.32 -7.27
CA ARG A 40 13.51 9.88 -7.06
C ARG A 40 12.31 9.00 -7.38
N PHE A 41 11.11 9.39 -6.95
CA PHE A 41 9.91 8.64 -7.28
C PHE A 41 9.65 8.64 -8.79
N THR A 42 9.85 9.78 -9.47
CA THR A 42 9.67 9.86 -10.93
C THR A 42 10.66 8.97 -11.68
N GLU A 43 11.93 8.95 -11.26
CA GLU A 43 12.95 8.06 -11.81
C GLU A 43 12.56 6.59 -11.63
N GLN A 44 12.16 6.21 -10.41
CA GLN A 44 11.67 4.87 -10.11
C GLN A 44 10.49 4.48 -11.00
N ILE A 45 9.48 5.33 -11.17
CA ILE A 45 8.35 5.03 -12.08
C ILE A 45 8.78 4.90 -13.54
N LYS A 46 9.76 5.70 -14.00
CA LYS A 46 10.32 5.58 -15.35
C LYS A 46 11.02 4.24 -15.56
N GLU A 47 11.78 3.76 -14.57
CA GLU A 47 12.43 2.45 -14.60
C GLU A 47 11.41 1.30 -14.63
N LEU A 48 10.30 1.44 -13.91
CA LEU A 48 9.18 0.48 -13.94
C LEU A 48 8.39 0.50 -15.25
N GLY A 49 8.48 1.59 -16.01
CA GLY A 49 7.63 1.83 -17.18
C GLY A 49 6.13 1.94 -16.85
N PRO A 50 5.29 2.02 -17.89
CA PRO A 50 3.84 1.96 -17.80
C PRO A 50 3.34 0.86 -16.85
N ILE A 51 2.28 1.16 -16.11
CA ILE A 51 1.64 0.18 -15.22
C ILE A 51 1.15 -1.04 -16.02
N GLY A 52 1.43 -2.24 -15.52
CA GLY A 52 1.18 -3.50 -16.21
C GLY A 52 2.42 -4.04 -16.94
N GLN A 53 3.36 -3.19 -17.38
CA GLN A 53 4.54 -3.65 -18.12
C GLN A 53 5.53 -4.39 -17.22
N ALA A 54 5.96 -3.77 -16.11
CA ALA A 54 6.84 -4.45 -15.15
C ALA A 54 6.16 -5.63 -14.44
N GLU A 55 4.83 -5.63 -14.39
CA GLU A 55 4.02 -6.71 -13.83
C GLU A 55 3.77 -7.85 -14.82
N GLY A 56 4.03 -7.65 -16.12
CA GLY A 56 3.73 -8.63 -17.17
C GLY A 56 2.23 -8.86 -17.40
N LEU A 57 1.39 -7.84 -17.21
CA LEU A 57 -0.07 -7.92 -17.26
C LEU A 57 -0.63 -7.24 -18.52
N SER A 58 -1.67 -7.86 -19.09
CA SER A 58 -2.52 -7.18 -20.07
C SER A 58 -3.33 -6.05 -19.41
N LYS A 59 -3.88 -5.15 -20.24
CA LYS A 59 -4.69 -4.03 -19.75
C LYS A 59 -5.96 -4.51 -19.05
N GLU A 60 -6.55 -5.58 -19.57
CA GLU A 60 -7.77 -6.21 -19.05
C GLU A 60 -7.51 -6.84 -17.68
N GLU A 61 -6.43 -7.61 -17.54
CA GLU A 61 -6.02 -8.22 -16.27
C GLU A 61 -5.65 -7.17 -15.22
N LEU A 62 -4.92 -6.13 -15.62
CA LEU A 62 -4.57 -5.02 -14.74
C LEU A 62 -5.84 -4.35 -14.19
N THR A 63 -6.78 -4.03 -15.09
CA THR A 63 -8.05 -3.39 -14.71
C THR A 63 -8.85 -4.28 -13.77
N ALA A 64 -8.93 -5.59 -14.06
CA ALA A 64 -9.60 -6.55 -13.19
C ALA A 64 -8.96 -6.63 -11.80
N ARG A 65 -7.62 -6.65 -11.70
CA ARG A 65 -6.88 -6.69 -10.42
C ARG A 65 -7.07 -5.41 -9.61
N ILE A 66 -7.03 -4.24 -10.24
CA ILE A 66 -7.27 -2.95 -9.58
C ILE A 66 -8.70 -2.89 -9.05
N HIS A 67 -9.70 -3.30 -9.84
CA HIS A 67 -11.09 -3.36 -9.37
C HIS A 67 -11.27 -4.34 -8.22
N LYS A 68 -10.61 -5.52 -8.28
CA LYS A 68 -10.63 -6.50 -7.18
C LYS A 68 -10.01 -5.92 -5.90
N ALA A 69 -8.85 -5.27 -6.02
CA ALA A 69 -8.22 -4.56 -4.90
C ALA A 69 -9.16 -3.50 -4.30
N LEU A 70 -9.78 -2.67 -5.17
CA LEU A 70 -10.69 -1.61 -4.75
C LEU A 70 -11.92 -2.17 -4.03
N ALA A 71 -12.52 -3.24 -4.56
CA ALA A 71 -13.65 -3.92 -3.92
C ALA A 71 -13.26 -4.47 -2.55
N ALA A 72 -12.09 -5.11 -2.43
CA ALA A 72 -11.61 -5.67 -1.18
C ALA A 72 -11.40 -4.59 -0.10
N VAL A 73 -10.73 -3.48 -0.41
CA VAL A 73 -10.55 -2.39 0.58
C VAL A 73 -11.84 -1.63 0.87
N SER A 74 -12.82 -1.72 -0.03
CA SER A 74 -14.18 -1.17 0.15
C SER A 74 -15.11 -2.12 0.91
N ASP A 75 -14.66 -3.33 1.26
CA ASP A 75 -15.44 -4.23 2.08
C ASP A 75 -15.49 -3.77 3.55
N GLN A 76 -16.66 -3.92 4.17
CA GLN A 76 -16.87 -3.49 5.55
C GLN A 76 -16.01 -4.29 6.54
N LYS A 77 -15.86 -5.61 6.35
CA LYS A 77 -15.07 -6.46 7.26
C LYS A 77 -13.60 -6.11 7.17
N VAL A 78 -13.09 -5.82 5.96
CA VAL A 78 -11.72 -5.33 5.76
C VAL A 78 -11.51 -4.00 6.49
N ARG A 79 -12.42 -3.03 6.35
CA ARG A 79 -12.33 -1.75 7.10
C ARG A 79 -12.35 -1.94 8.62
N ILE A 80 -13.21 -2.83 9.14
CA ILE A 80 -13.29 -3.12 10.58
C ILE A 80 -12.00 -3.79 11.07
N ALA A 81 -11.46 -4.75 10.31
CA ALA A 81 -10.20 -5.41 10.63
C ALA A 81 -9.04 -4.40 10.71
N PHE A 82 -8.99 -3.45 9.77
CA PHE A 82 -8.00 -2.38 9.80
C PHE A 82 -8.16 -1.46 11.01
N GLY A 83 -9.40 -1.14 11.39
CA GLY A 83 -9.69 -0.44 12.64
C GLY A 83 -9.16 -1.18 13.88
N SER A 84 -9.26 -2.50 13.91
CA SER A 84 -8.67 -3.33 14.97
C SER A 84 -7.13 -3.29 14.96
N ALA A 85 -6.52 -3.36 13.77
CA ALA A 85 -5.07 -3.28 13.62
C ALA A 85 -4.51 -1.94 14.12
N THR A 86 -5.15 -0.83 13.78
CA THR A 86 -4.73 0.50 14.27
C THR A 86 -4.88 0.66 15.79
N LYS A 87 -5.89 0.02 16.41
CA LYS A 87 -6.01 -0.02 17.87
C LYS A 87 -4.86 -0.79 18.53
N ALA A 88 -4.43 -1.89 17.93
CA ALA A 88 -3.29 -2.66 18.43
C ALA A 88 -1.99 -1.86 18.37
N VAL A 89 -1.67 -1.24 17.23
CA VAL A 89 -0.51 -0.34 17.10
C VAL A 89 -0.50 0.74 18.17
N ARG A 90 -1.66 1.37 18.44
CA ARG A 90 -1.79 2.39 19.50
C ARG A 90 -1.56 1.84 20.90
N LYS A 91 -2.01 0.63 21.17
CA LYS A 91 -1.83 -0.03 22.47
C LYS A 91 -0.36 -0.33 22.73
N ASP A 92 0.35 -0.78 21.70
CA ASP A 92 1.76 -1.15 21.80
C ASP A 92 2.67 0.08 21.89
N ALA A 93 2.20 1.24 21.36
CA ALA A 93 2.92 2.52 21.37
C ALA A 93 4.30 2.49 20.70
N ILE A 94 4.53 1.52 19.79
CA ILE A 94 5.74 1.40 18.98
C ILE A 94 5.43 1.95 17.58
N TRP A 95 6.12 3.02 17.18
CA TRP A 95 5.83 3.80 15.96
C TRP A 95 6.79 3.54 14.79
N THR A 96 7.54 2.45 14.82
CA THR A 96 8.44 2.04 13.74
C THR A 96 7.66 1.48 12.55
N ASN A 97 8.15 1.65 11.33
CA ASN A 97 7.46 1.17 10.13
C ASN A 97 7.39 -0.37 10.10
N GLU A 98 8.39 -1.04 10.65
CA GLU A 98 8.53 -2.49 10.72
C GLU A 98 7.40 -3.08 11.58
N HIS A 99 7.32 -2.68 12.85
CA HIS A 99 6.26 -3.08 13.78
C HIS A 99 4.85 -2.80 13.26
N ILE A 100 4.63 -1.62 12.66
CA ILE A 100 3.33 -1.25 12.10
C ILE A 100 2.97 -2.16 10.92
N SER A 101 3.94 -2.43 10.05
CA SER A 101 3.76 -3.34 8.91
C SER A 101 3.44 -4.76 9.38
N GLU A 102 4.15 -5.26 10.39
CA GLU A 102 3.90 -6.58 10.98
C GLU A 102 2.46 -6.70 11.50
N ILE A 103 2.01 -5.76 12.33
CA ILE A 103 0.64 -5.79 12.88
C ILE A 103 -0.41 -5.70 11.78
N VAL A 104 -0.22 -4.81 10.82
CA VAL A 104 -1.16 -4.66 9.70
C VAL A 104 -1.18 -5.94 8.88
N ASN A 105 -0.03 -6.52 8.54
CA ASN A 105 0.02 -7.74 7.76
C ASN A 105 -0.67 -8.91 8.46
N GLU A 106 -0.35 -9.15 9.74
CA GLU A 106 -0.93 -10.23 10.54
C GLU A 106 -2.46 -10.09 10.67
N LYS A 107 -2.93 -8.90 11.04
CA LYS A 107 -4.36 -8.70 11.33
C LYS A 107 -5.23 -8.58 10.08
N MET A 108 -4.63 -8.18 8.96
CA MET A 108 -5.35 -8.04 7.69
C MET A 108 -5.32 -9.31 6.84
N GLU A 109 -4.47 -10.29 7.14
CA GLU A 109 -4.30 -11.50 6.35
C GLU A 109 -5.63 -12.22 6.07
N LYS A 110 -6.40 -12.53 7.12
CA LYS A 110 -7.67 -13.28 6.99
C LYS A 110 -8.74 -12.50 6.23
N SER A 111 -8.89 -11.20 6.54
CA SER A 111 -9.94 -10.36 5.93
C SER A 111 -9.63 -10.07 4.46
N LEU A 112 -8.37 -9.78 4.13
CA LEU A 112 -7.94 -9.57 2.75
C LEU A 112 -7.97 -10.87 1.94
N ALA A 113 -7.53 -12.01 2.49
CA ALA A 113 -7.63 -13.29 1.79
C ALA A 113 -9.09 -13.67 1.49
N THR A 114 -10.03 -13.34 2.38
CA THR A 114 -11.46 -13.56 2.14
C THR A 114 -12.02 -12.62 1.09
N ALA A 115 -11.61 -11.35 1.08
CA ALA A 115 -12.13 -10.34 0.16
C ALA A 115 -11.46 -10.39 -1.23
N LEU A 116 -10.24 -10.93 -1.30
CA LEU A 116 -9.46 -11.14 -2.52
C LEU A 116 -9.53 -12.60 -3.02
N GLY A 117 -10.24 -13.50 -2.34
CA GLY A 117 -10.63 -14.80 -2.87
C GLY A 117 -11.75 -14.60 -3.88
#